data_AF-B0W0Q2-F1
#
_entry.id   AF-B0W0Q2-F1
#
_cell.length_a   1.000
_cell.length_b   1.000
_cell.length_c   1.000
_cell.angle_alpha   90.00
_cell.angle_beta   90.00
_cell.angle_gamma   90.00
#
_symmetry.space_group_name_H-M   'P 1'
#
loop_
_entity.id
_entity.type
_entity.pdbx_description
1 polymer ?
#
loop_
_entity_poly.entity_id
_entity_poly.type
_entity_poly.pdbx_seq_one_letter_code
_entity_poly.pdbx_strand_id
1 'polypeptide(L)'
;MAPMVSANIAFPLDRSADRDKMSNGTILNSMHKYQPRFHLVRANDILKLPYSTFRTYVFKETEFIAVTAYQNEKITQLKIDNNPFAKGFRDTGAGKREKK
;
A
#
# COMPACT_ATOMS: atom_id res chain seq x y z
N MET A 1 -11.63 9.58 11.29
CA MET A 1 -10.84 8.36 11.53
C MET A 1 -10.31 7.92 10.18
N ALA A 2 -9.01 8.09 9.90
CA ALA A 2 -8.46 7.74 8.59
C ALA A 2 -8.39 6.20 8.47
N PRO A 3 -8.97 5.57 7.43
CA PRO A 3 -8.85 4.13 7.25
C PRO A 3 -7.39 3.79 6.95
N MET A 4 -6.76 2.93 7.77
CA MET A 4 -5.42 2.41 7.46
C MET A 4 -5.52 1.42 6.31
N VAL A 5 -5.51 1.93 5.07
CA VAL A 5 -5.47 1.07 3.88
C VAL A 5 -4.01 0.74 3.61
N SER A 6 -3.57 -0.48 3.93
CA SER A 6 -2.45 -1.08 3.19
C SER A 6 -2.98 -1.35 1.78
N ALA A 7 -2.77 -0.43 0.85
CA ALA A 7 -2.92 -0.77 -0.56
C ALA A 7 -2.02 -1.98 -0.82
N ASN A 8 -2.47 -2.93 -1.64
CA ASN A 8 -1.64 -4.00 -2.21
C ASN A 8 -0.60 -3.40 -3.20
N ILE A 9 0.00 -2.28 -2.86
CA ILE A 9 1.26 -1.84 -3.42
C ILE A 9 2.26 -2.33 -2.39
N ALA A 10 2.93 -3.44 -2.69
CA ALA A 10 4.12 -3.81 -1.97
C ALA A 10 5.09 -2.63 -2.11
N PHE A 11 5.11 -1.75 -1.11
CA PHE A 11 6.20 -0.80 -0.94
C PHE A 11 7.25 -1.56 -0.14
N PRO A 12 8.31 -2.08 -0.79
CA PRO A 12 9.46 -2.54 -0.03
C PRO A 12 10.02 -1.32 0.72
N LEU A 13 9.77 -1.25 2.02
CA LEU A 13 10.47 -0.33 2.91
C LEU A 13 11.91 -0.83 3.02
N ASP A 14 12.86 0.10 2.89
CA ASP A 14 14.30 -0.13 2.92
C ASP A 14 14.71 -1.09 4.06
N ARG A 15 14.97 -2.35 3.70
CA ARG A 15 16.01 -3.14 4.36
C ARG A 15 17.20 -3.01 3.45
N SER A 16 18.20 -2.28 3.93
CA SER A 16 19.52 -2.19 3.35
C SER A 16 19.93 -3.52 2.70
N ALA A 17 20.12 -3.50 1.37
CA ALA A 17 20.95 -4.39 0.55
C ALA A 17 20.34 -4.96 -0.75
N ASP A 18 19.44 -4.27 -1.47
CA ASP A 18 19.21 -4.57 -2.90
C ASP A 18 18.85 -3.30 -3.69
N ARG A 19 19.87 -2.62 -4.21
CA ARG A 19 19.70 -1.38 -5.00
C ARG A 19 19.04 -1.62 -6.37
N ASP A 20 19.00 -2.85 -6.86
CA ASP A 20 18.52 -3.18 -8.22
C ASP A 20 16.99 -3.34 -8.34
N LYS A 21 16.24 -3.39 -7.23
CA LYS A 21 14.76 -3.36 -7.26
C LYS A 21 14.16 -1.94 -7.18
N MET A 22 15.00 -0.92 -7.11
CA MET A 22 14.60 0.47 -6.85
C MET A 22 13.97 1.16 -8.07
N SER A 23 14.17 0.65 -9.30
CA SER A 23 13.84 1.40 -10.53
C SER A 23 12.35 1.73 -10.68
N ASN A 24 11.44 0.99 -10.03
CA ASN A 24 9.99 1.14 -10.18
C ASN A 24 9.22 1.31 -8.85
N GLY A 25 9.90 1.48 -7.71
CA GLY A 25 9.28 1.56 -6.39
C GLY A 25 9.19 2.99 -5.84
N THR A 26 8.10 3.33 -5.15
CA THR A 26 8.03 4.59 -4.37
C THR A 26 8.61 4.38 -2.98
N ILE A 27 9.54 5.25 -2.58
CA ILE A 27 10.16 5.23 -1.25
C ILE A 27 9.23 5.95 -0.27
N LEU A 28 8.93 5.31 0.86
CA LEU A 28 8.15 5.86 1.96
C LEU A 28 8.94 5.71 3.27
N ASN A 29 8.72 6.62 4.21
CA ASN A 29 9.22 6.50 5.57
C ASN A 29 8.16 5.83 6.44
N SER A 30 8.58 4.86 7.25
CA SER A 30 7.68 4.22 8.21
C SER A 30 7.12 5.24 9.22
N MET A 31 5.94 4.96 9.77
CA MET A 31 5.21 5.78 10.75
C MET A 31 4.80 7.17 10.25
N HIS A 32 4.80 7.39 8.93
CA HIS A 32 4.34 8.63 8.32
C HIS A 32 3.03 8.44 7.58
N LYS A 33 2.21 9.49 7.61
CA LYS A 33 0.92 9.56 6.92
C LYS A 33 1.12 10.03 5.49
N TYR A 34 0.48 9.34 4.55
CA TYR A 34 0.60 9.58 3.12
C TYR A 34 -0.77 9.71 2.47
N GLN A 35 -0.86 10.58 1.47
CA GLN A 35 -2.03 10.81 0.65
C GLN A 35 -1.69 10.49 -0.81
N PRO A 36 -2.22 9.40 -1.39
CA PRO A 36 -2.11 9.12 -2.81
C PRO A 36 -2.68 10.27 -3.65
N ARG A 37 -2.01 10.57 -4.76
CA ARG A 37 -2.43 11.58 -5.75
C ARG A 37 -2.35 10.96 -7.13
N PHE A 38 -3.43 11.07 -7.88
CA PHE A 38 -3.49 10.59 -9.26
C PHE A 38 -3.31 11.78 -10.20
N HIS A 39 -2.34 11.66 -11.11
CA HIS A 39 -2.02 12.73 -12.05
C HIS A 39 -2.38 12.27 -13.47
N LEU A 40 -3.34 12.97 -14.09
CA LEU A 40 -3.71 12.75 -15.48
C LEU A 40 -3.09 13.85 -16.34
N VAL A 41 -2.32 13.44 -17.34
CA VAL A 41 -1.66 14.34 -18.29
C VAL A 41 -2.04 13.94 -19.70
N ARG A 42 -2.53 14.91 -20.48
CA ARG A 42 -2.70 14.74 -21.91
C ARG A 42 -1.41 15.22 -22.60
N ALA A 43 -0.54 14.29 -22.96
CA ALA A 43 0.67 14.58 -23.70
C ALA A 43 0.78 13.64 -24.90
N ASN A 44 1.31 14.15 -26.01
CA ASN A 44 1.58 13.35 -27.20
C ASN A 44 2.99 12.74 -27.18
N ASP A 45 3.82 13.15 -26.22
CA ASP A 45 5.20 12.70 -26.01
C ASP A 45 5.57 12.86 -24.52
N ILE A 46 6.34 11.91 -23.99
CA ILE A 46 6.87 11.88 -22.62
C ILE A 46 7.77 13.10 -22.36
N LEU A 47 8.52 13.55 -23.37
CA LEU A 47 9.40 14.71 -23.24
C LEU A 47 8.64 16.03 -22.95
N LYS A 48 7.34 16.06 -23.26
CA LYS A 48 6.48 17.23 -22.99
C LYS A 48 5.80 17.18 -21.62
N LEU A 49 5.95 16.09 -20.86
CA LEU A 49 5.36 15.97 -19.51
C LEU A 49 5.70 17.16 -18.60
N PRO A 50 6.96 17.65 -18.51
CA PRO A 50 7.29 18.76 -17.60
C PRO A 50 6.56 20.06 -17.91
N TYR A 51 6.16 20.26 -19.17
CA TYR A 51 5.50 21.48 -19.66
C TYR A 51 3.98 21.30 -19.82
N SER A 52 3.47 20.09 -19.59
CA SER A 52 2.05 19.77 -19.78
C SER A 52 1.26 20.05 -18.50
N THR A 53 0.00 20.43 -18.65
CA THR A 53 -0.87 20.66 -17.50
C THR A 53 -1.27 19.34 -16.84
N PHE A 54 -0.96 19.21 -15.55
CA PHE A 54 -1.35 18.05 -14.74
C PHE A 54 -2.73 18.27 -14.12
N ARG A 55 -3.68 17.38 -14.41
CA ARG A 55 -4.92 17.28 -13.63
C ARG A 55 -4.70 16.33 -12.48
N THR A 56 -4.75 16.85 -11.26
CA THR A 56 -4.48 16.06 -10.05
C THR A 56 -5.77 15.74 -9.31
N TYR A 57 -5.98 14.46 -9.02
CA TYR A 57 -7.11 13.95 -8.26
C TYR A 57 -6.61 13.36 -6.94
N VAL A 58 -7.30 13.69 -5.85
CA VAL A 58 -6.95 13.27 -4.50
C VAL A 58 -8.17 12.68 -3.83
N PHE A 59 -8.07 11.43 -3.41
CA PHE A 59 -9.12 10.69 -2.71
C PHE A 59 -8.77 10.67 -1.23
N LYS A 60 -9.45 11.48 -0.40
CA LYS A 60 -9.11 11.62 1.03
C LYS A 60 -9.27 10.31 1.80
N GLU A 61 -10.15 9.42 1.32
CA GLU A 61 -10.39 8.09 1.83
C GLU A 61 -9.24 7.10 1.59
N THR A 62 -8.31 7.40 0.68
CA THR A 62 -7.14 6.56 0.39
C THR A 62 -5.90 6.95 1.18
N GLU A 63 -6.02 7.86 2.13
CA GLU A 63 -4.93 8.23 3.03
C GLU A 63 -4.53 7.03 3.91
N PHE A 64 -3.23 6.83 4.13
CA PHE A 64 -2.73 5.71 4.92
C PHE A 64 -1.49 6.08 5.71
N ILE A 65 -1.08 5.21 6.64
CA ILE A 65 0.20 5.33 7.36
C ILE A 65 1.09 4.17 6.91
N ALA A 66 2.30 4.46 6.45
CA ALA A 66 3.26 3.42 6.09
C ALA A 66 3.78 2.76 7.37
N VAL A 67 3.77 1.43 7.43
CA VAL A 67 4.25 0.66 8.57
C VAL A 67 5.01 -0.57 8.10
N THR A 68 5.98 -1.02 8.87
CA THR A 68 6.73 -2.27 8.60
C THR A 68 5.99 -3.52 9.05
N ALA A 69 5.05 -3.37 9.99
CA ALA A 69 4.16 -4.40 10.48
C ALA A 69 2.82 -3.78 10.88
N TYR A 70 1.72 -4.53 10.73
CA TYR A 70 0.42 -4.08 11.18
C TYR A 70 0.40 -3.90 12.69
N GLN A 71 0.01 -2.70 13.15
CA GLN A 71 -0.16 -2.42 14.58
C GLN A 71 -1.59 -2.71 15.06
N ASN A 72 -2.58 -2.56 14.19
CA ASN A 72 -3.99 -2.72 14.53
C ASN A 72 -4.51 -4.07 14.01
N GLU A 73 -4.85 -4.98 14.93
CA GLU A 73 -5.35 -6.31 14.61
C GLU A 73 -6.63 -6.28 13.76
N LYS A 74 -7.48 -5.26 13.91
CA LYS A 74 -8.69 -5.11 13.06
C LYS A 74 -8.33 -4.89 11.59
N ILE A 75 -7.24 -4.18 11.33
CA ILE A 75 -6.72 -3.97 9.97
C ILE A 75 -6.09 -5.25 9.44
N THR A 76 -5.35 -5.98 10.29
CA THR A 76 -4.80 -7.29 9.93
C THR A 76 -5.90 -8.25 9.49
N GLN A 77 -6.99 -8.38 10.27
CA GLN A 77 -8.11 -9.25 9.91
C GLN A 77 -8.82 -8.77 8.65
N LEU A 78 -9.10 -7.46 8.53
CA LEU A 78 -9.67 -6.89 7.31
C LEU A 78 -8.82 -7.22 6.07
N LYS A 79 -7.49 -7.19 6.18
CA LYS A 79 -6.58 -7.55 5.09
C LYS A 79 -6.58 -9.04 4.80
N ILE A 80 -6.64 -9.89 5.83
CA ILE A 80 -6.77 -11.34 5.67
C ILE A 80 -8.05 -11.68 4.89
N ASP A 81 -9.19 -11.09 5.27
CA ASP A 81 -10.50 -11.38 4.69
C ASP A 81 -10.65 -10.91 3.24
N ASN A 82 -10.06 -9.76 2.90
CA ASN A 82 -10.28 -9.12 1.60
C ASN A 82 -9.17 -9.38 0.58
N ASN A 83 -7.93 -9.66 1.03
CA ASN A 83 -6.82 -9.91 0.11
C ASN A 83 -6.80 -11.38 -0.34
N PRO A 84 -6.94 -11.71 -1.64
CA PRO A 84 -6.93 -13.10 -2.12
C PRO A 84 -5.64 -13.86 -1.79
N PHE A 85 -4.49 -13.16 -1.68
CA PHE A 85 -3.21 -13.76 -1.33
C PHE A 85 -3.07 -14.11 0.16
N ALA A 86 -3.97 -13.60 1.01
CA ALA A 86 -3.98 -13.89 2.43
C ALA A 86 -4.99 -14.98 2.82
N LYS A 87 -5.59 -15.67 1.84
CA LYS A 87 -6.64 -16.68 2.06
C LYS A 87 -6.23 -17.78 3.04
N GLY A 88 -4.97 -18.20 3.04
CA GLY A 88 -4.45 -19.24 3.95
C GLY A 88 -4.45 -18.86 5.44
N PHE A 89 -4.61 -17.57 5.77
CA PHE A 89 -4.74 -17.11 7.15
C PHE A 89 -6.20 -16.97 7.63
N ARG A 90 -7.17 -17.09 6.72
CA ARG A 90 -8.61 -16.97 7.04
C ARG A 90 -9.09 -18.15 7.89
N ASP A 91 -8.68 -19.37 7.52
CA ASP A 91 -9.18 -20.60 8.14
C ASP A 91 -8.53 -20.89 9.51
N THR A 92 -7.37 -20.28 9.79
CA THR A 92 -6.67 -20.41 11.09
C THR A 92 -7.42 -19.70 12.22
N GLY A 93 -8.38 -18.82 11.92
CA GLY A 93 -9.26 -18.17 12.90
C GLY A 93 -10.42 -19.06 13.40
N ALA A 94 -10.72 -20.16 12.71
CA ALA A 94 -11.78 -21.12 13.09
C ALA A 94 -11.25 -22.49 13.55
N GLY A 95 -9.92 -22.66 13.60
CA GLY A 95 -9.28 -23.88 14.08
C GLY A 95 -8.89 -23.78 15.54
N LYS A 96 -9.86 -23.92 16.47
CA LYS A 96 -9.51 -24.53 17.76
C LYS A 96 -8.90 -25.89 17.40
N ARG A 97 -7.58 -26.00 17.46
CA ARG A 97 -6.89 -27.28 17.53
C ARG A 97 -7.39 -27.95 18.81
N GLU A 98 -8.47 -28.72 18.72
CA GLU A 98 -8.75 -29.72 19.73
C GLU A 98 -7.56 -30.68 19.71
N LYS A 99 -6.76 -30.60 20.76
CA LYS A 99 -5.79 -31.63 21.09
C LYS A 99 -6.57 -32.94 21.23
N LYS A 100 -6.21 -33.93 20.42
CA LYS A 100 -6.45 -35.32 20.73
C LYS A 100 -5.14 -36.07 20.64
#